data_AF-J4KNZ9-F1
#
_entry.id   AF-J4KNZ9-F1
#
_cell.length_a   1.000
_cell.length_b   1.000
_cell.length_c   1.000
_cell.angle_alpha   90.00
_cell.angle_beta   90.00
_cell.angle_gamma   90.00
#
_symmetry.space_group_name_H-M   'P 1'
#
loop_
_entity.id
_entity.type
_entity.pdbx_description
1 polymer ?
#
loop_
_entity_poly.entity_id
_entity_poly.type
_entity_poly.pdbx_seq_one_letter_code
_entity_poly.pdbx_strand_id
1 'polypeptide(L)'
;MAAAPPGQPCKRCKVENAPYKLRNLATCRDCYVEHVVGKFRRSIGTMHKDIRASADLAPRRYLAGLSFGVSSTCLAQMLDDSARHHAAKQSSSAFEPLILHVDTDLTATIDDDTTPARRLLARYRQKYPHVSFDCVHLSRAVALKTVDWSTLMPADQASARVKDGDAGASDADRLRRVFDALPSVTSRADVLRLLVRHILIDAARTRGYDVVLLGHSTSALAALTLAEVANGRGFSVPGQVGDGLQTVCAYDAAGNETSRSSFPVYYPLREVLKNELVGYVDLIPALVEMKEEGLVDGLTSCGSQVVSHRDVSIEEVMQRYFDGVEGPYAGIVANVVRTADKLDRAAGGAFCRLCGMTLDESGDDRWAGDLGRDSGDSAAANLKGKLCYGCRRSVSG
;
A
#
# COMPACT_ATOMS: atom_id res chain seq x y z
N MET A 1 -20.88 10.08 14.70
CA MET A 1 -20.15 11.37 14.57
C MET A 1 -20.80 12.38 15.50
N ALA A 2 -20.03 13.10 16.32
CA ALA A 2 -20.57 14.24 17.08
C ALA A 2 -20.70 15.43 16.12
N ALA A 3 -21.94 15.75 15.73
CA ALA A 3 -22.23 16.96 14.94
C ALA A 3 -21.73 18.20 15.70
N ALA A 4 -21.20 19.19 14.99
CA ALA A 4 -20.92 20.47 15.62
C ALA A 4 -22.26 21.08 16.12
N PRO A 5 -22.27 21.78 17.28
CA PRO A 5 -23.50 22.41 17.76
C PRO A 5 -24.07 23.34 16.68
N PRO A 6 -25.40 23.33 16.46
CA PRO A 6 -26.03 24.10 15.40
C PRO A 6 -25.74 25.60 15.58
N GLY A 7 -25.37 26.28 14.48
CA GLY A 7 -25.14 27.73 14.44
C GLY A 7 -23.70 28.22 14.67
N GLN A 8 -22.69 27.34 14.74
CA GLN A 8 -21.30 27.82 14.71
C GLN A 8 -20.85 28.18 13.29
N PRO A 9 -20.29 29.39 13.07
CA PRO A 9 -19.77 29.76 11.76
C PRO A 9 -18.49 28.99 11.44
N CYS A 10 -18.29 28.72 10.14
CA CYS A 10 -17.09 28.05 9.66
C CYS A 10 -15.84 28.83 10.06
N LYS A 11 -14.90 28.17 10.73
CA LYS A 11 -13.67 28.84 11.20
C LYS A 11 -12.80 29.35 10.04
N ARG A 12 -12.92 28.75 8.86
CA ARG A 12 -12.16 29.07 7.63
C ARG A 12 -12.79 30.20 6.80
N CYS A 13 -14.05 30.08 6.40
CA CYS A 13 -14.72 31.05 5.50
C CYS A 13 -15.82 31.90 6.16
N LYS A 14 -16.08 31.72 7.46
CA LYS A 14 -17.08 32.47 8.25
C LYS A 14 -18.55 32.28 7.86
N VAL A 15 -18.88 31.39 6.92
CA VAL A 15 -20.26 31.01 6.61
C VAL A 15 -20.95 30.42 7.84
N GLU A 16 -22.19 30.84 8.12
CA GLU A 16 -22.91 30.50 9.37
C GLU A 16 -23.23 29.01 9.54
N ASN A 17 -23.34 28.27 8.43
CA ASN A 17 -23.66 26.83 8.45
C ASN A 17 -22.39 25.98 8.34
N ALA A 18 -21.85 25.56 9.49
CA ALA A 18 -20.68 24.68 9.56
C ALA A 18 -20.97 23.41 10.39
N PRO A 19 -21.69 22.42 9.82
CA PRO A 19 -22.15 21.26 10.57
C PRO A 19 -21.04 20.21 10.80
N TYR A 20 -19.92 20.30 10.06
CA TYR A 20 -18.84 19.32 10.11
C TYR A 20 -17.73 19.75 11.07
N LYS A 21 -17.00 18.76 11.58
CA LYS A 21 -15.87 18.96 12.48
C LYS A 21 -14.59 18.47 11.80
N LEU A 22 -13.65 19.37 11.55
CA LEU A 22 -12.34 19.07 10.99
C LEU A 22 -11.27 19.43 12.02
N ARG A 23 -10.55 18.44 12.56
CA ARG A 23 -9.54 18.62 13.62
C ARG A 23 -10.02 19.50 14.78
N ASN A 24 -11.23 19.22 15.27
CA ASN A 24 -11.90 19.98 16.33
C ASN A 24 -12.41 21.38 15.98
N LEU A 25 -12.40 21.77 14.70
CA LEU A 25 -12.93 23.07 14.24
C LEU A 25 -14.20 22.90 13.41
N ALA A 26 -15.22 23.71 13.71
CA ALA A 26 -16.44 23.81 12.91
C ALA A 26 -16.12 24.26 11.48
N THR A 27 -16.51 23.44 10.50
CA THR A 27 -16.15 23.59 9.08
C THR A 27 -17.38 23.34 8.19
N CYS A 28 -17.60 24.20 7.19
CA CYS A 28 -18.64 23.98 6.18
C CYS A 28 -18.22 22.89 5.18
N ARG A 29 -19.17 22.40 4.38
CA ARG A 29 -18.92 21.35 3.37
C ARG A 29 -17.74 21.69 2.45
N ASP A 30 -17.77 22.86 1.83
CA ASP A 30 -16.80 23.22 0.79
C ASP A 30 -15.39 23.39 1.35
N CYS A 31 -15.26 23.98 2.54
CA CYS A 31 -13.98 24.10 3.23
C CYS A 31 -13.39 22.76 3.66
N TYR A 32 -14.25 21.77 3.95
CA TYR A 32 -13.83 20.41 4.28
C TYR A 32 -13.34 19.68 3.03
N VAL A 33 -14.12 19.72 1.95
CA VAL A 33 -13.77 19.14 0.66
C VAL A 33 -12.45 19.73 0.14
N GLU A 34 -12.30 21.06 0.16
CA GLU A 34 -11.07 21.72 -0.28
C GLU A 34 -9.88 21.43 0.65
N HIS A 35 -10.09 21.15 1.94
CA HIS A 35 -9.02 20.70 2.82
C HIS A 35 -8.41 19.39 2.35
N VAL A 36 -9.27 18.40 2.07
CA VAL A 36 -8.87 17.04 1.69
C VAL A 36 -8.32 17.04 0.27
N VAL A 37 -9.10 17.54 -0.71
CA VAL A 37 -8.70 17.55 -2.13
C VAL A 37 -7.52 18.49 -2.36
N GLY A 38 -7.43 19.62 -1.65
CA GLY A 38 -6.29 20.54 -1.76
C GLY A 38 -4.96 19.91 -1.33
N LYS A 39 -4.97 19.03 -0.31
CA LYS A 39 -3.76 18.26 0.08
C LYS A 39 -3.34 17.27 -0.99
N PHE A 40 -4.30 16.51 -1.51
CA PHE A 40 -4.06 15.61 -2.63
C PHE A 40 -3.48 16.35 -3.85
N ARG A 41 -4.09 17.47 -4.26
CA ARG A 41 -3.63 18.31 -5.39
C ARG A 41 -2.20 18.81 -5.18
N ARG A 42 -1.86 19.27 -3.97
CA ARG A 42 -0.49 19.68 -3.64
C ARG A 42 0.48 18.51 -3.73
N SER A 43 0.14 17.36 -3.17
CA SER A 43 0.98 16.16 -3.21
C SER A 43 1.25 15.70 -4.64
N ILE A 44 0.22 15.56 -5.49
CA ILE A 44 0.39 15.22 -6.91
C ILE A 44 1.18 16.30 -7.66
N GLY A 45 0.96 17.58 -7.33
CA GLY A 45 1.68 18.70 -7.94
C GLY A 45 3.18 18.70 -7.64
N THR A 46 3.56 18.39 -6.40
CA THR A 46 4.97 18.23 -5.99
C THR A 46 5.57 16.99 -6.64
N MET A 47 4.92 15.84 -6.52
CA MET A 47 5.35 14.59 -7.16
C MET A 47 5.58 14.75 -8.66
N HIS A 48 4.65 15.39 -9.37
CA HIS A 48 4.79 15.61 -10.81
C HIS A 48 6.05 16.42 -11.15
N LYS A 49 6.43 17.40 -10.31
CA LYS A 49 7.68 18.15 -10.50
C LYS A 49 8.90 17.28 -10.25
N ASP A 50 8.85 16.41 -9.24
CA ASP A 50 9.96 15.54 -8.87
C ASP A 50 10.25 14.47 -9.94
N ILE A 51 9.21 13.87 -10.53
CA ILE A 51 9.36 12.80 -11.53
C ILE A 51 9.60 13.31 -12.95
N ARG A 52 9.36 14.60 -13.21
CA ARG A 52 9.42 15.17 -14.55
C ARG A 52 10.87 15.28 -15.02
N ALA A 53 11.26 14.38 -15.92
CA ALA A 53 12.60 14.34 -16.49
C ALA A 53 12.85 15.38 -17.59
N SER A 54 11.81 15.81 -18.32
CA SER A 54 11.94 16.79 -19.41
C SER A 54 10.86 17.88 -19.39
N ALA A 55 11.16 19.01 -20.03
CA ALA A 55 10.22 20.13 -20.17
C ALA A 55 9.05 19.82 -21.13
N ASP A 56 9.16 18.74 -21.92
CA ASP A 56 8.20 18.36 -22.93
C ASP A 56 6.85 17.94 -22.34
N LEU A 57 5.80 18.07 -23.15
CA LEU A 57 4.43 17.71 -22.81
C LEU A 57 4.21 16.21 -23.02
N ALA A 58 4.93 15.38 -22.27
CA ALA A 58 4.69 13.94 -22.24
C ALA A 58 3.38 13.60 -21.52
N PRO A 59 2.65 12.55 -21.93
CA PRO A 59 1.50 12.03 -21.19
C PRO A 59 1.89 11.68 -19.75
N ARG A 60 1.00 11.97 -18.80
CA ARG A 60 1.16 11.67 -17.38
C ARG A 60 0.49 10.33 -17.10
N ARG A 61 1.27 9.25 -17.01
CA ARG A 61 0.75 7.88 -16.85
C ARG A 61 0.98 7.40 -15.43
N TYR A 62 -0.06 7.45 -14.59
CA TYR A 62 0.05 7.12 -13.16
C TYR A 62 -0.67 5.81 -12.85
N LEU A 63 -0.01 4.88 -12.14
CA LEU A 63 -0.65 3.65 -11.68
C LEU A 63 -1.01 3.78 -10.21
N ALA A 64 -2.26 3.57 -9.82
CA ALA A 64 -2.72 3.62 -8.43
C ALA A 64 -3.21 2.25 -7.96
N GLY A 65 -2.80 1.82 -6.76
CA GLY A 65 -3.30 0.58 -6.16
C GLY A 65 -4.68 0.76 -5.54
N LEU A 66 -5.60 -0.18 -5.79
CA LEU A 66 -6.95 -0.21 -5.20
C LEU A 66 -7.11 -1.41 -4.26
N SER A 67 -7.51 -1.13 -3.02
CA SER A 67 -7.81 -2.16 -2.01
C SER A 67 -9.28 -2.16 -1.57
N PHE A 68 -10.13 -1.38 -2.24
CA PHE A 68 -11.55 -1.13 -1.88
C PHE A 68 -11.80 -0.51 -0.51
N GLY A 69 -10.74 -0.28 0.28
CA GLY A 69 -10.84 0.48 1.53
C GLY A 69 -11.00 1.98 1.27
N VAL A 70 -11.60 2.68 2.24
CA VAL A 70 -11.91 4.14 2.23
C VAL A 70 -10.85 4.99 1.56
N SER A 71 -9.58 4.81 1.93
CA SER A 71 -8.50 5.66 1.45
C SER A 71 -8.19 5.42 -0.03
N SER A 72 -8.18 4.18 -0.49
CA SER A 72 -7.98 3.85 -1.91
C SER A 72 -9.17 4.26 -2.79
N THR A 73 -10.39 4.18 -2.25
CA THR A 73 -11.61 4.64 -2.94
C THR A 73 -11.65 6.16 -3.06
N CYS A 74 -11.30 6.89 -2.00
CA CYS A 74 -11.17 8.35 -2.06
C CYS A 74 -10.07 8.77 -3.06
N LEU A 75 -8.96 8.04 -3.14
CA LEU A 75 -7.93 8.28 -4.15
C LEU A 75 -8.48 8.06 -5.57
N ALA A 76 -9.27 7.00 -5.80
CA ALA A 76 -9.91 6.74 -7.09
C ALA A 76 -10.83 7.90 -7.52
N GLN A 77 -11.71 8.38 -6.63
CA GLN A 77 -12.55 9.55 -6.85
C GLN A 77 -11.72 10.79 -7.25
N MET A 78 -10.65 11.07 -6.51
CA MET A 78 -9.81 12.25 -6.76
C MET A 78 -9.03 12.17 -8.07
N LEU A 79 -8.62 10.96 -8.48
CA LEU A 79 -7.98 10.71 -9.76
C LEU A 79 -8.98 10.84 -10.93
N ASP A 80 -10.20 10.34 -10.78
CA ASP A 80 -11.27 10.53 -11.77
C ASP A 80 -11.63 12.00 -11.96
N ASP A 81 -11.80 12.73 -10.86
CA ASP A 81 -11.98 14.17 -10.91
C ASP A 81 -10.80 14.83 -11.62
N SER A 82 -9.56 14.49 -11.30
CA SER A 82 -8.38 15.06 -11.95
C SER A 82 -8.34 14.76 -13.45
N ALA A 83 -8.67 13.54 -13.85
CA ALA A 83 -8.73 13.12 -15.26
C ALA A 83 -9.81 13.88 -16.03
N ARG A 84 -11.00 14.02 -15.46
CA ARG A 84 -12.08 14.86 -16.02
C ARG A 84 -11.64 16.31 -16.21
N HIS A 85 -10.98 16.90 -15.21
CA HIS A 85 -10.49 18.29 -15.31
C HIS A 85 -9.39 18.45 -16.37
N HIS A 86 -8.51 17.45 -16.54
CA HIS A 86 -7.48 17.44 -17.56
C HIS A 86 -8.06 17.26 -18.97
N ALA A 87 -9.02 16.35 -19.15
CA ALA A 87 -9.70 16.14 -20.42
C ALA A 87 -10.47 17.40 -20.87
N ALA A 88 -11.07 18.15 -19.94
CA ALA A 88 -11.74 19.41 -20.23
C ALA A 88 -10.77 20.53 -20.66
N LYS A 89 -9.48 20.45 -20.26
CA LYS A 89 -8.44 21.43 -20.59
C LYS A 89 -7.61 20.95 -21.77
N GLN A 90 -8.02 21.35 -22.98
CA GLN A 90 -7.37 21.01 -24.26
C GLN A 90 -5.87 21.36 -24.36
N SER A 91 -5.35 22.22 -23.47
CA SER A 91 -3.96 22.68 -23.47
C SER A 91 -3.04 21.91 -22.50
N SER A 92 -3.51 20.83 -21.86
CA SER A 92 -2.72 20.05 -20.90
C SER A 92 -2.27 18.71 -21.48
N SER A 93 -1.09 18.23 -21.07
CA SER A 93 -0.63 16.87 -21.37
C SER A 93 -1.70 15.85 -20.97
N ALA A 94 -1.90 14.81 -21.78
CA ALA A 94 -2.83 13.73 -21.47
C ALA A 94 -2.57 13.18 -20.04
N PHE A 95 -3.63 12.94 -19.29
CA PHE A 95 -3.56 12.39 -17.94
C PHE A 95 -4.27 11.03 -17.94
N GLU A 96 -3.48 9.97 -17.80
CA GLU A 96 -3.90 8.59 -18.01
C GLU A 96 -3.68 7.77 -16.73
N PRO A 97 -4.54 7.95 -15.70
CA PRO A 97 -4.47 7.14 -14.50
C PRO A 97 -5.02 5.72 -14.76
N LEU A 98 -4.28 4.72 -14.31
CA LEU A 98 -4.72 3.33 -14.22
C LEU A 98 -4.87 2.93 -12.76
N ILE A 99 -6.04 2.48 -12.39
CA ILE A 99 -6.32 1.91 -11.08
C ILE A 99 -6.21 0.39 -11.17
N LEU A 100 -5.26 -0.18 -10.44
CA LEU A 100 -4.97 -1.62 -10.44
C LEU A 100 -5.38 -2.23 -9.10
N HIS A 101 -6.29 -3.19 -9.14
CA HIS A 101 -6.59 -4.06 -8.01
C HIS A 101 -5.78 -5.35 -8.11
N VAL A 102 -5.25 -5.81 -6.96
CA VAL A 102 -4.62 -7.13 -6.85
C VAL A 102 -5.58 -8.04 -6.11
N ASP A 103 -6.16 -9.02 -6.81
CA ASP A 103 -7.06 -10.01 -6.22
C ASP A 103 -6.25 -10.98 -5.37
N THR A 104 -6.42 -10.90 -4.06
CA THR A 104 -5.69 -11.70 -3.07
C THR A 104 -6.36 -13.02 -2.74
N ASP A 105 -7.55 -13.29 -3.30
CA ASP A 105 -8.27 -14.54 -3.06
C ASP A 105 -7.65 -15.69 -3.87
N LEU A 106 -6.74 -16.43 -3.23
CA LEU A 106 -6.09 -17.58 -3.85
C LEU A 106 -7.02 -18.78 -4.09
N THR A 107 -8.27 -18.76 -3.63
CA THR A 107 -9.23 -19.86 -3.88
C THR A 107 -9.84 -19.79 -5.27
N ALA A 108 -9.88 -18.60 -5.88
CA ALA A 108 -10.37 -18.38 -7.23
C ALA A 108 -9.36 -18.84 -8.30
N THR A 109 -9.87 -19.24 -9.46
CA THR A 109 -9.04 -19.51 -10.65
C THR A 109 -8.76 -18.20 -11.41
N ILE A 110 -7.60 -18.12 -12.08
CA ILE A 110 -7.11 -16.88 -12.72
C ILE A 110 -8.07 -16.33 -13.77
N ASP A 111 -8.77 -17.22 -14.48
CA ASP A 111 -9.67 -16.90 -15.59
C ASP A 111 -11.14 -16.78 -15.17
N ASP A 112 -11.43 -16.83 -13.87
CA ASP A 112 -12.79 -16.62 -13.40
C ASP A 112 -13.14 -15.13 -13.49
N ASP A 113 -13.88 -14.74 -14.54
CA ASP A 113 -14.43 -13.40 -14.67
C ASP A 113 -15.48 -13.07 -13.60
N THR A 114 -15.89 -14.07 -12.81
CA THR A 114 -16.92 -13.95 -11.79
C THR A 114 -16.36 -13.82 -10.37
N THR A 115 -15.07 -13.55 -10.15
CA THR A 115 -14.59 -13.33 -8.77
C THR A 115 -15.31 -12.13 -8.12
N PRO A 116 -15.52 -12.16 -6.78
CA PRO A 116 -16.08 -11.02 -6.06
C PRO A 116 -15.33 -9.71 -6.34
N ALA A 117 -13.99 -9.79 -6.44
CA ALA A 117 -13.14 -8.65 -6.75
C ALA A 117 -13.42 -8.07 -8.15
N ARG A 118 -13.55 -8.91 -9.19
CA ARG A 118 -13.88 -8.44 -10.55
C ARG A 118 -15.27 -7.82 -10.62
N ARG A 119 -16.27 -8.39 -9.94
CA ARG A 119 -17.62 -7.80 -9.83
C ARG A 119 -17.59 -6.43 -9.16
N LEU A 120 -16.83 -6.30 -8.07
CA LEU A 120 -16.68 -5.03 -7.38
C LEU A 120 -15.97 -4.00 -8.27
N LEU A 121 -14.88 -4.40 -8.94
CA LEU A 121 -14.15 -3.54 -9.88
C LEU A 121 -15.03 -3.07 -11.06
N ALA A 122 -15.96 -3.91 -11.54
CA ALA A 122 -16.90 -3.52 -12.59
C ALA A 122 -17.83 -2.37 -12.13
N ARG A 123 -18.26 -2.37 -10.85
CA ARG A 123 -19.03 -1.25 -10.29
C ARG A 123 -18.19 0.02 -10.17
N TYR A 124 -16.93 -0.09 -9.79
CA TYR A 124 -15.99 1.04 -9.79
C TYR A 124 -15.80 1.63 -11.19
N ARG A 125 -15.63 0.78 -12.21
CA ARG A 125 -15.55 1.21 -13.62
C ARG A 125 -16.78 2.00 -14.07
N GLN A 126 -17.97 1.61 -13.61
CA GLN A 126 -19.21 2.32 -13.94
C GLN A 126 -19.28 3.70 -13.28
N LYS A 127 -18.84 3.81 -12.02
CA LYS A 127 -18.87 5.09 -11.26
C LYS A 127 -17.77 6.07 -11.69
N TYR A 128 -16.66 5.58 -12.23
CA TYR A 128 -15.47 6.37 -12.55
C TYR A 128 -15.05 6.22 -14.03
N PRO A 129 -15.74 6.90 -14.96
CA PRO A 129 -15.53 6.69 -16.40
C PRO A 129 -14.26 7.37 -16.96
N HIS A 130 -13.60 8.25 -16.22
CA HIS A 130 -12.44 9.01 -16.70
C HIS A 130 -11.11 8.33 -16.36
N VAL A 131 -11.12 7.19 -15.66
CA VAL A 131 -9.93 6.44 -15.28
C VAL A 131 -10.02 5.01 -15.78
N SER A 132 -8.88 4.41 -16.09
CA SER A 132 -8.81 3.00 -16.48
C SER A 132 -8.74 2.12 -15.24
N PHE A 133 -9.31 0.92 -15.31
CA PHE A 133 -9.24 -0.07 -14.24
C PHE A 133 -8.75 -1.41 -14.75
N ASP A 134 -7.95 -2.10 -13.95
CA ASP A 134 -7.53 -3.47 -14.22
C ASP A 134 -7.45 -4.31 -12.93
N CYS A 135 -7.50 -5.62 -13.10
CA CYS A 135 -7.41 -6.60 -12.01
C CYS A 135 -6.33 -7.62 -12.34
N VAL A 136 -5.43 -7.90 -11.40
CA VAL A 136 -4.44 -8.97 -11.51
C VAL A 136 -4.53 -9.88 -10.31
N HIS A 137 -4.44 -11.19 -10.53
CA HIS A 137 -4.46 -12.16 -9.45
C HIS A 137 -3.10 -12.23 -8.74
N LEU A 138 -3.11 -12.42 -7.41
CA LEU A 138 -1.91 -12.46 -6.57
C LEU A 138 -0.92 -13.57 -6.99
N SER A 139 -1.39 -14.67 -7.58
CA SER A 139 -0.52 -15.74 -8.12
C SER A 139 0.51 -15.24 -9.13
N ARG A 140 0.26 -14.11 -9.80
CA ARG A 140 1.23 -13.47 -10.71
C ARG A 140 2.53 -13.10 -9.99
N ALA A 141 2.52 -12.99 -8.66
CA ALA A 141 3.72 -12.81 -7.85
C ALA A 141 4.80 -13.85 -8.17
N VAL A 142 4.43 -15.12 -8.43
CA VAL A 142 5.35 -16.23 -8.68
C VAL A 142 6.25 -16.00 -9.90
N ALA A 143 5.79 -15.21 -10.86
CA ALA A 143 6.53 -14.85 -12.08
C ALA A 143 7.39 -13.58 -11.91
N LEU A 144 7.27 -12.87 -10.78
CA LEU A 144 8.00 -11.62 -10.56
C LEU A 144 9.50 -11.90 -10.39
N LYS A 145 10.30 -11.10 -11.11
CA LYS A 145 11.75 -11.08 -10.94
C LYS A 145 12.18 -10.17 -9.79
N THR A 146 11.29 -9.33 -9.26
CA THR A 146 11.60 -8.39 -8.18
C THR A 146 11.69 -9.03 -6.80
N VAL A 147 11.39 -10.33 -6.72
CA VAL A 147 11.49 -11.15 -5.50
C VAL A 147 12.37 -12.35 -5.79
N ASP A 148 13.33 -12.64 -4.91
CA ASP A 148 14.06 -13.90 -4.96
C ASP A 148 13.24 -15.02 -4.32
N TRP A 149 12.50 -15.76 -5.14
CA TRP A 149 11.66 -16.88 -4.70
C TRP A 149 12.44 -18.01 -4.01
N SER A 150 13.77 -18.10 -4.19
CA SER A 150 14.60 -19.06 -3.43
C SER A 150 14.66 -18.73 -1.93
N THR A 151 14.29 -17.51 -1.54
CA THR A 151 14.23 -17.09 -0.13
C THR A 151 12.88 -17.38 0.55
N LEU A 152 11.82 -17.62 -0.25
CA LEU A 152 10.47 -17.94 0.24
C LEU A 152 10.14 -19.43 0.12
N MET A 153 10.85 -20.15 -0.74
CA MET A 153 10.66 -21.58 -1.00
C MET A 153 11.84 -22.36 -0.44
N PRO A 154 11.64 -23.36 0.43
CA PRO A 154 12.71 -24.27 0.82
C PRO A 154 13.34 -24.96 -0.40
N ALA A 155 14.64 -25.25 -0.33
CA ALA A 155 15.43 -25.76 -1.47
C ALA A 155 14.94 -27.12 -2.02
N ASP A 156 14.24 -27.92 -1.22
CA ASP A 156 13.64 -29.20 -1.64
C ASP A 156 12.47 -29.03 -2.63
N GLN A 157 11.81 -27.87 -2.61
CA GLN A 157 10.69 -27.49 -3.48
C GLN A 157 11.12 -26.61 -4.64
N ALA A 158 12.30 -25.99 -4.59
CA ALA A 158 12.90 -25.30 -5.73
C ALA A 158 13.27 -26.28 -6.87
N SER A 159 13.62 -27.52 -6.53
CA SER A 159 13.87 -28.62 -7.48
C SER A 159 12.61 -29.25 -8.08
N ALA A 160 11.41 -28.93 -7.58
CA ALA A 160 10.15 -29.28 -8.24
C ALA A 160 9.88 -28.39 -9.48
N ARG A 161 10.93 -27.79 -10.07
CA ARG A 161 10.84 -27.07 -11.34
C ARG A 161 10.76 -27.99 -12.55
N VAL A 162 11.22 -29.24 -12.50
CA VAL A 162 11.00 -30.22 -13.58
C VAL A 162 11.20 -31.65 -13.03
N LYS A 163 10.11 -32.32 -12.65
CA LYS A 163 9.96 -33.74 -13.01
C LYS A 163 8.76 -33.78 -13.94
N ASP A 164 9.04 -33.91 -15.22
CA ASP A 164 8.05 -34.13 -16.28
C ASP A 164 7.14 -35.30 -15.85
N GLY A 165 5.95 -34.98 -15.34
CA GLY A 165 5.02 -35.96 -14.77
C GLY A 165 3.92 -35.41 -13.86
N ASP A 166 4.07 -34.23 -13.26
CA ASP A 166 3.01 -33.60 -12.44
C ASP A 166 2.39 -32.39 -13.16
N ALA A 167 1.47 -32.65 -14.07
CA ALA A 167 0.75 -31.68 -14.87
C ALA A 167 -0.39 -30.95 -14.09
N GLY A 168 -0.17 -30.56 -12.82
CA GLY A 168 -1.31 -30.26 -11.92
C GLY A 168 -1.27 -29.02 -11.02
N ALA A 169 -0.12 -28.50 -10.58
CA ALA A 169 -0.12 -27.43 -9.57
C ALA A 169 -0.12 -26.02 -10.18
N SER A 170 -1.21 -25.29 -10.02
CA SER A 170 -1.34 -23.90 -10.46
C SER A 170 -0.40 -22.97 -9.67
N ASP A 171 -0.04 -21.81 -10.24
CA ASP A 171 0.74 -20.79 -9.51
C ASP A 171 0.04 -20.34 -8.21
N ALA A 172 -1.30 -20.42 -8.17
CA ALA A 172 -2.07 -20.18 -6.96
C ALA A 172 -1.80 -21.24 -5.89
N ASP A 173 -1.73 -22.53 -6.24
CA ASP A 173 -1.40 -23.63 -5.31
C ASP A 173 0.01 -23.49 -4.74
N ARG A 174 0.97 -23.06 -5.58
CA ARG A 174 2.35 -22.80 -5.14
C ARG A 174 2.38 -21.66 -4.12
N LEU A 175 1.64 -20.60 -4.38
CA LEU A 175 1.58 -19.47 -3.47
C LEU A 175 0.84 -19.79 -2.18
N ARG A 176 -0.24 -20.58 -2.22
CA ARG A 176 -0.91 -21.10 -1.02
C ARG A 176 0.05 -21.87 -0.12
N ARG A 177 0.87 -22.77 -0.69
CA ARG A 177 1.91 -23.50 0.07
C ARG A 177 2.92 -22.58 0.75
N VAL A 178 3.35 -21.50 0.08
CA VAL A 178 4.22 -20.49 0.70
C VAL A 178 3.54 -19.86 1.89
N PHE A 179 2.32 -19.35 1.72
CA PHE A 179 1.59 -18.74 2.82
C PHE A 179 1.38 -19.74 3.95
N ASP A 180 1.06 -20.99 3.66
CA ASP A 180 0.85 -22.07 4.62
C ASP A 180 2.09 -22.41 5.44
N ALA A 181 3.28 -22.27 4.86
CA ALA A 181 4.55 -22.44 5.55
C ALA A 181 4.93 -21.24 6.45
N LEU A 182 4.28 -20.07 6.31
CA LEU A 182 4.61 -18.91 7.13
C LEU A 182 4.16 -19.09 8.60
N PRO A 183 4.98 -18.67 9.56
CA PRO A 183 4.87 -19.07 10.97
C PRO A 183 3.72 -18.39 11.73
N SER A 184 3.17 -17.29 11.22
CA SER A 184 2.15 -16.51 11.94
C SER A 184 1.24 -15.70 11.02
N VAL A 185 0.09 -15.26 11.53
CA VAL A 185 -0.85 -14.36 10.84
C VAL A 185 -0.16 -13.03 10.47
N THR A 186 0.69 -12.51 11.37
CA THR A 186 1.53 -11.33 11.09
C THR A 186 2.43 -11.55 9.90
N SER A 187 3.10 -12.71 9.83
CA SER A 187 3.99 -13.05 8.72
C SER A 187 3.23 -13.14 7.40
N ARG A 188 2.04 -13.76 7.39
CA ARG A 188 1.18 -13.85 6.21
C ARG A 188 0.72 -12.47 5.72
N ALA A 189 0.21 -11.64 6.61
CA ALA A 189 -0.22 -10.28 6.27
C ALA A 189 0.95 -9.44 5.71
N ASP A 190 2.12 -9.55 6.33
CA ASP A 190 3.31 -8.83 5.92
C ASP A 190 3.82 -9.26 4.53
N VAL A 191 4.01 -10.57 4.32
CA VAL A 191 4.44 -11.10 3.01
C VAL A 191 3.41 -10.76 1.93
N LEU A 192 2.11 -10.87 2.22
CA LEU A 192 1.05 -10.48 1.29
C LEU A 192 1.20 -9.02 0.84
N ARG A 193 1.33 -8.09 1.79
CA ARG A 193 1.50 -6.67 1.51
C ARG A 193 2.74 -6.39 0.66
N LEU A 194 3.86 -7.07 0.94
CA LEU A 194 5.08 -6.95 0.15
C LEU A 194 4.88 -7.46 -1.29
N LEU A 195 4.25 -8.62 -1.48
CA LEU A 195 3.97 -9.17 -2.81
C LEU A 195 3.02 -8.27 -3.62
N VAL A 196 1.97 -7.73 -2.99
CA VAL A 196 1.07 -6.75 -3.64
C VAL A 196 1.86 -5.52 -4.11
N ARG A 197 2.75 -4.97 -3.27
CA ARG A 197 3.61 -3.84 -3.66
C ARG A 197 4.49 -4.18 -4.86
N HIS A 198 5.10 -5.37 -4.87
CA HIS A 198 5.93 -5.84 -6.00
C HIS A 198 5.11 -5.97 -7.28
N ILE A 199 3.91 -6.54 -7.22
CA ILE A 199 3.00 -6.62 -8.38
C ILE A 199 2.69 -5.23 -8.94
N LEU A 200 2.35 -4.26 -8.08
CA LEU A 200 2.02 -2.90 -8.53
C LEU A 200 3.21 -2.23 -9.23
N ILE A 201 4.42 -2.36 -8.67
CA ILE A 201 5.64 -1.78 -9.24
C ILE A 201 6.00 -2.47 -10.57
N ASP A 202 5.95 -3.80 -10.63
CA ASP A 202 6.24 -4.57 -11.85
C ASP A 202 5.23 -4.27 -12.97
N ALA A 203 3.94 -4.18 -12.63
CA ALA A 203 2.89 -3.81 -13.56
C ALA A 203 3.09 -2.40 -14.11
N ALA A 204 3.46 -1.44 -13.26
CA ALA A 204 3.75 -0.07 -13.69
C ALA A 204 4.93 -0.03 -14.66
N ARG A 205 6.05 -0.68 -14.32
CA ARG A 205 7.26 -0.74 -15.16
C ARG A 205 6.99 -1.41 -16.50
N THR A 206 6.36 -2.58 -16.49
CA THR A 206 6.10 -3.38 -17.70
C THR A 206 5.14 -2.67 -18.67
N ARG A 207 4.20 -1.87 -18.14
CA ARG A 207 3.22 -1.13 -18.94
C ARG A 207 3.64 0.32 -19.24
N GLY A 208 4.82 0.72 -18.82
CA GLY A 208 5.40 2.05 -19.06
C GLY A 208 4.73 3.20 -18.31
N TYR A 209 4.23 2.97 -17.09
CA TYR A 209 3.74 4.02 -16.20
C TYR A 209 4.89 4.70 -15.49
N ASP A 210 4.74 6.00 -15.23
CA ASP A 210 5.81 6.85 -14.69
C ASP A 210 5.95 6.71 -13.17
N VAL A 211 4.89 6.32 -12.46
CA VAL A 211 4.84 6.30 -10.99
C VAL A 211 3.78 5.34 -10.45
N VAL A 212 4.05 4.75 -9.27
CA VAL A 212 3.05 4.04 -8.46
C VAL A 212 2.53 4.94 -7.34
N LEU A 213 1.21 5.06 -7.24
CA LEU A 213 0.49 5.77 -6.19
C LEU A 213 -0.14 4.76 -5.23
N LEU A 214 0.18 4.87 -3.95
CA LEU A 214 -0.39 4.04 -2.90
C LEU A 214 -1.33 4.89 -2.04
N GLY A 215 -2.58 4.45 -1.93
CA GLY A 215 -3.64 5.19 -1.22
C GLY A 215 -3.54 5.17 0.30
N HIS A 216 -2.36 5.24 0.91
CA HIS A 216 -2.25 5.29 2.37
C HIS A 216 -2.56 6.71 2.88
N SER A 217 -3.44 6.81 3.87
CA SER A 217 -3.67 8.02 4.66
C SER A 217 -2.52 8.25 5.66
N THR A 218 -2.48 9.41 6.32
CA THR A 218 -1.52 9.66 7.43
C THR A 218 -1.63 8.57 8.50
N SER A 219 -2.85 8.14 8.82
CA SER A 219 -3.11 7.12 9.84
C SER A 219 -2.63 5.74 9.40
N ALA A 220 -2.85 5.38 8.13
CA ALA A 220 -2.34 4.14 7.57
C ALA A 220 -0.80 4.11 7.52
N LEU A 221 -0.17 5.24 7.18
CA LEU A 221 1.29 5.37 7.21
C LEU A 221 1.85 5.31 8.63
N ALA A 222 1.17 5.90 9.62
CA ALA A 222 1.57 5.81 11.02
C ALA A 222 1.48 4.36 11.53
N ALA A 223 0.39 3.66 11.20
CA ALA A 223 0.22 2.25 11.52
C ALA A 223 1.31 1.39 10.88
N LEU A 224 1.56 1.60 9.58
CA LEU A 224 2.61 0.90 8.84
C LEU A 224 4.00 1.17 9.43
N THR A 225 4.28 2.41 9.82
CA THR A 225 5.56 2.78 10.45
C THR A 225 5.82 1.95 11.71
N LEU A 226 4.84 1.89 12.62
CA LEU A 226 4.99 1.12 13.87
C LEU A 226 5.01 -0.39 13.61
N ALA A 227 4.26 -0.88 12.63
CA ALA A 227 4.27 -2.29 12.23
C ALA A 227 5.64 -2.70 11.67
N GLU A 228 6.25 -1.88 10.81
CA GLU A 228 7.60 -2.12 10.28
C GLU A 228 8.65 -2.15 11.39
N VAL A 229 8.58 -1.22 12.35
CA VAL A 229 9.47 -1.23 13.52
C VAL A 229 9.27 -2.49 14.35
N ALA A 230 8.03 -2.88 14.65
CA ALA A 230 7.70 -4.08 15.43
C ALA A 230 8.15 -5.38 14.74
N ASN A 231 8.13 -5.41 13.40
CA ASN A 231 8.65 -6.50 12.60
C ASN A 231 10.19 -6.51 12.55
N GLY A 232 10.88 -5.54 13.15
CA GLY A 232 12.33 -5.44 13.13
C GLY A 232 12.89 -4.87 11.82
N ARG A 233 12.11 -4.02 11.13
CA ARG A 233 12.51 -3.28 9.92
C ARG A 233 12.65 -1.79 10.16
N GLY A 234 13.08 -1.39 11.36
CA GLY A 234 13.29 0.01 11.72
C GLY A 234 14.21 0.75 10.75
N PHE A 235 15.29 0.10 10.30
CA PHE A 235 16.23 0.65 9.30
C PHE A 235 15.58 0.91 7.94
N SER A 236 14.59 0.09 7.55
CA SER A 236 13.92 0.16 6.25
C SER A 236 12.70 1.09 6.22
N VAL A 237 12.26 1.59 7.38
CA VAL A 237 11.08 2.45 7.51
C VAL A 237 11.07 3.61 6.49
N PRO A 238 12.14 4.40 6.31
CA PRO A 238 12.10 5.58 5.43
C PRO A 238 11.90 5.22 3.96
N GLY A 239 12.36 4.04 3.55
CA GLY A 239 12.11 3.47 2.23
C GLY A 239 10.70 2.88 2.10
N GLN A 240 10.18 2.27 3.17
CA GLN A 240 8.84 1.65 3.14
C GLN A 240 7.69 2.65 3.20
N VAL A 241 7.81 3.73 3.98
CA VAL A 241 6.71 4.67 4.26
C VAL A 241 6.90 6.05 3.63
N GLY A 242 8.07 6.36 3.10
CA GLY A 242 8.39 7.67 2.50
C GLY A 242 8.08 7.75 1.01
N ASP A 243 7.86 8.97 0.52
CA ASP A 243 7.70 9.26 -0.92
C ASP A 243 9.04 9.22 -1.67
N GLY A 244 9.02 8.99 -2.98
CA GLY A 244 10.17 9.16 -3.86
C GLY A 244 10.68 7.88 -4.51
N LEU A 245 11.93 7.92 -4.96
CA LEU A 245 12.56 6.82 -5.70
C LEU A 245 12.80 5.61 -4.79
N GLN A 246 12.38 4.44 -5.26
CA GLN A 246 12.58 3.15 -4.63
C GLN A 246 13.50 2.30 -5.49
N THR A 247 14.48 1.64 -4.87
CA THR A 247 15.32 0.67 -5.59
C THR A 247 14.51 -0.58 -5.89
N VAL A 248 14.60 -1.04 -7.14
CA VAL A 248 13.99 -2.27 -7.63
C VAL A 248 15.10 -3.13 -8.24
N CYS A 249 15.46 -4.19 -7.52
CA CYS A 249 16.36 -5.23 -8.00
C CYS A 249 15.55 -6.31 -8.75
N ALA A 250 16.17 -6.96 -9.73
CA ALA A 250 15.62 -8.13 -10.38
C ALA A 250 16.57 -9.33 -10.22
N TYR A 251 16.02 -10.51 -9.99
CA TYR A 251 16.76 -11.74 -9.71
C TYR A 251 16.51 -12.79 -10.78
N ASP A 252 17.52 -13.61 -11.07
CA ASP A 252 17.38 -14.81 -11.89
C ASP A 252 16.83 -16.00 -11.09
N ALA A 253 16.66 -17.14 -11.76
CA ALA A 253 16.21 -18.38 -11.17
C ALA A 253 17.13 -18.95 -10.08
N ALA A 254 18.40 -18.58 -10.07
CA ALA A 254 19.40 -18.98 -9.09
C ALA A 254 19.54 -17.97 -7.94
N GLY A 255 18.80 -16.87 -7.98
CA GLY A 255 18.83 -15.80 -6.99
C GLY A 255 19.98 -14.80 -7.21
N ASN A 256 20.61 -14.74 -8.38
CA ASN A 256 21.60 -13.70 -8.67
C ASN A 256 20.90 -12.40 -9.10
N GLU A 257 21.39 -11.25 -8.64
CA GLU A 257 20.90 -9.95 -9.09
C GLU A 257 21.30 -9.74 -10.55
N THR A 258 20.31 -9.52 -11.42
CA THR A 258 20.48 -9.35 -12.87
C THR A 258 20.43 -7.89 -13.30
N SER A 259 19.62 -7.09 -12.61
CA SER A 259 19.50 -5.66 -12.89
C SER A 259 19.02 -4.90 -11.67
N ARG A 260 19.36 -3.60 -11.66
CA ARG A 260 18.98 -2.64 -10.63
C ARG A 260 18.44 -1.39 -11.30
N SER A 261 17.30 -0.91 -10.81
CA SER A 261 16.68 0.32 -11.29
C SER A 261 16.03 1.07 -10.15
N SER A 262 15.72 2.35 -10.34
CA SER A 262 14.91 3.13 -9.41
C SER A 262 13.53 3.38 -10.00
N PHE A 263 12.48 3.27 -9.20
CA PHE A 263 11.11 3.55 -9.62
C PHE A 263 10.40 4.42 -8.58
N PRO A 264 9.71 5.51 -8.97
CA PRO A 264 9.05 6.39 -8.01
C PRO A 264 7.78 5.76 -7.43
N VAL A 265 7.65 5.84 -6.11
CA VAL A 265 6.47 5.40 -5.35
C VAL A 265 6.06 6.53 -4.41
N TYR A 266 4.79 6.91 -4.47
CA TYR A 266 4.25 8.07 -3.73
C TYR A 266 2.93 7.72 -3.02
N TYR A 267 2.64 8.49 -1.98
CA TYR A 267 1.45 8.33 -1.14
C TYR A 267 0.60 9.62 -1.17
N PRO A 268 -0.29 9.82 -2.16
CA PRO A 268 -0.99 11.10 -2.38
C PRO A 268 -1.85 11.58 -1.22
N LEU A 269 -2.25 10.66 -0.33
CA LEU A 269 -3.08 10.94 0.85
C LEU A 269 -2.26 11.01 2.15
N ARG A 270 -0.92 11.07 2.08
CA ARG A 270 0.00 11.13 3.23
C ARG A 270 -0.36 12.18 4.26
N GLU A 271 -0.88 13.33 3.84
CA GLU A 271 -1.24 14.43 4.74
C GLU A 271 -2.70 14.43 5.21
N VAL A 272 -3.52 13.47 4.77
CA VAL A 272 -4.94 13.37 5.11
C VAL A 272 -5.14 12.22 6.09
N LEU A 273 -5.82 12.48 7.20
CA LEU A 273 -6.10 11.47 8.23
C LEU A 273 -7.26 10.55 7.79
N LYS A 274 -7.34 9.32 8.32
CA LYS A 274 -8.40 8.35 7.94
C LYS A 274 -9.80 8.87 8.26
N ASN A 275 -10.03 9.44 9.43
CA ASN A 275 -11.29 10.07 9.84
C ASN A 275 -11.64 11.28 8.96
N GLU A 276 -10.64 11.99 8.44
CA GLU A 276 -10.87 13.05 7.45
C GLU A 276 -11.40 12.48 6.13
N LEU A 277 -10.91 11.31 5.71
CA LEU A 277 -11.38 10.60 4.53
C LEU A 277 -12.77 9.98 4.73
N VAL A 278 -13.04 9.40 5.91
CA VAL A 278 -14.38 8.91 6.27
C VAL A 278 -15.40 10.05 6.21
N GLY A 279 -15.06 11.20 6.80
CA GLY A 279 -15.93 12.38 6.70
C GLY A 279 -16.08 12.89 5.28
N TYR A 280 -15.01 12.84 4.46
CA TYR A 280 -15.07 13.21 3.04
C TYR A 280 -16.00 12.31 2.22
N VAL A 281 -16.03 10.99 2.47
CA VAL A 281 -16.97 10.06 1.84
C VAL A 281 -18.41 10.53 2.01
N ASP A 282 -18.78 10.97 3.22
CA ASP A 282 -20.14 11.44 3.54
C ASP A 282 -20.52 12.78 2.87
N LEU A 283 -19.56 13.47 2.23
CA LEU A 283 -19.79 14.77 1.56
C LEU A 283 -19.93 14.66 0.04
N ILE A 284 -19.44 13.57 -0.55
CA ILE A 284 -19.38 13.39 -2.01
C ILE A 284 -20.47 12.42 -2.43
N PRO A 285 -21.47 12.85 -3.24
CA PRO A 285 -22.62 12.01 -3.60
C PRO A 285 -22.24 10.64 -4.15
N ALA A 286 -21.30 10.59 -5.10
CA ALA A 286 -20.83 9.32 -5.68
C ALA A 286 -20.25 8.37 -4.62
N LEU A 287 -19.54 8.89 -3.62
CA LEU A 287 -18.97 8.07 -2.54
C LEU A 287 -20.03 7.64 -1.52
N VAL A 288 -21.06 8.45 -1.26
CA VAL A 288 -22.21 8.07 -0.44
C VAL A 288 -22.95 6.89 -1.07
N GLU A 289 -23.26 6.97 -2.37
CA GLU A 289 -23.89 5.86 -3.10
C GLU A 289 -23.04 4.58 -3.01
N MET A 290 -21.72 4.69 -3.22
CA MET A 290 -20.83 3.53 -3.10
C MET A 290 -20.78 2.95 -1.67
N LYS A 291 -20.86 3.79 -0.64
CA LYS A 291 -20.94 3.37 0.75
C LYS A 291 -22.26 2.63 1.04
N GLU A 292 -23.39 3.15 0.54
CA GLU A 292 -24.71 2.54 0.70
C GLU A 292 -24.83 1.21 -0.07
N GLU A 293 -24.19 1.11 -1.24
CA GLU A 293 -24.07 -0.11 -2.03
C GLU A 293 -23.07 -1.14 -1.44
N GLY A 294 -22.39 -0.81 -0.33
CA GLY A 294 -21.44 -1.68 0.35
C GLY A 294 -20.12 -1.90 -0.41
N LEU A 295 -19.72 -0.96 -1.27
CA LEU A 295 -18.53 -1.08 -2.14
C LEU A 295 -17.23 -0.58 -1.48
N VAL A 296 -17.32 -0.07 -0.25
CA VAL A 296 -16.20 0.52 0.48
C VAL A 296 -15.96 -0.29 1.75
N ASP A 297 -14.90 -1.10 1.72
CA ASP A 297 -14.48 -1.89 2.85
C ASP A 297 -14.00 -1.00 4.00
N GLY A 298 -14.32 -1.41 5.23
CA GLY A 298 -13.91 -0.70 6.46
C GLY A 298 -14.85 0.42 6.94
N LEU A 299 -15.96 0.71 6.24
CA LEU A 299 -17.05 1.55 6.78
C LEU A 299 -18.22 0.72 7.34
N THR A 300 -18.37 -0.51 6.85
CA THR A 300 -19.42 -1.48 7.22
C THR A 300 -18.93 -2.53 8.24
N SER A 301 -17.62 -2.62 8.47
CA SER A 301 -17.04 -3.45 9.55
C SER A 301 -17.09 -2.72 10.89
N CYS A 302 -18.30 -2.35 11.30
CA CYS A 302 -18.65 -1.98 12.67
C CYS A 302 -19.35 -3.14 13.40
N GLY A 303 -19.11 -4.37 12.94
CA GLY A 303 -19.28 -5.58 13.72
C GLY A 303 -17.97 -5.88 14.43
N SER A 304 -17.86 -5.48 15.70
CA SER A 304 -16.89 -6.05 16.64
C SER A 304 -17.17 -7.55 16.79
N GLN A 305 -16.80 -8.37 15.80
CA GLN A 305 -16.50 -9.76 16.12
C GLN A 305 -15.34 -9.69 17.11
N VAL A 306 -15.53 -10.31 18.28
CA VAL A 306 -14.48 -10.51 19.27
C VAL A 306 -13.47 -11.46 18.63
N VAL A 307 -12.60 -10.91 17.78
CA VAL A 307 -11.46 -11.63 17.22
C VAL A 307 -10.46 -11.71 18.35
N SER A 308 -10.14 -12.92 18.78
CA SER A 308 -9.05 -13.17 19.73
C SER A 308 -7.81 -12.40 19.26
N HIS A 309 -7.14 -11.68 20.16
CA HIS A 309 -5.90 -10.95 19.84
C HIS A 309 -4.82 -11.85 19.21
N ARG A 310 -4.94 -13.18 19.37
CA ARG A 310 -4.04 -14.17 18.77
C ARG A 310 -4.16 -14.27 17.25
N ASP A 311 -5.32 -13.97 16.68
CA ASP A 311 -5.62 -14.12 15.25
C ASP A 311 -5.49 -12.79 14.48
N VAL A 312 -4.92 -11.77 15.12
CA VAL A 312 -4.79 -10.42 14.58
C VAL A 312 -3.33 -10.17 14.23
N SER A 313 -3.06 -9.68 13.01
CA SER A 313 -1.71 -9.28 12.61
C SER A 313 -1.26 -8.03 13.36
N ILE A 314 0.06 -7.84 13.50
CA ILE A 314 0.61 -6.60 14.08
C ILE A 314 0.14 -5.35 13.33
N GLU A 315 -0.03 -5.45 12.00
CA GLU A 315 -0.53 -4.36 11.18
C GLU A 315 -1.95 -3.97 11.56
N GLU A 316 -2.85 -4.96 11.72
CA GLU A 316 -4.23 -4.74 12.15
C GLU A 316 -4.30 -4.20 13.59
N VAL A 317 -3.44 -4.67 14.49
CA VAL A 317 -3.32 -4.10 15.86
C VAL A 317 -2.95 -2.61 15.79
N MET A 318 -1.98 -2.24 14.96
CA MET A 318 -1.54 -0.85 14.80
C MET A 318 -2.62 0.03 14.14
N GLN A 319 -3.38 -0.51 13.18
CA GLN A 319 -4.51 0.19 12.58
C GLN A 319 -5.59 0.51 13.62
N ARG A 320 -5.99 -0.48 14.43
CA ARG A 320 -6.98 -0.29 15.52
C ARG A 320 -6.51 0.70 16.58
N TYR A 321 -5.22 0.68 16.91
CA TYR A 321 -4.63 1.66 17.83
C TYR A 321 -4.83 3.08 17.31
N PHE A 322 -4.47 3.35 16.05
CA PHE A 322 -4.59 4.70 15.49
C PHE A 322 -6.05 5.12 15.26
N ASP A 323 -6.95 4.19 14.93
CA ASP A 323 -8.40 4.47 14.87
C ASP A 323 -8.92 5.01 16.21
N GLY A 324 -8.43 4.50 17.34
CA GLY A 324 -8.78 4.99 18.67
C GLY A 324 -8.12 6.32 19.07
N VAL A 325 -6.90 6.60 18.59
CA VAL A 325 -6.10 7.78 18.99
C VAL A 325 -6.41 9.03 18.15
N GLU A 326 -6.75 8.85 16.87
CA GLU A 326 -6.79 9.91 15.86
C GLU A 326 -7.76 11.06 16.18
N GLY A 327 -8.85 10.80 16.91
CA GLY A 327 -9.83 11.82 17.28
C GLY A 327 -9.24 12.97 18.13
N PRO A 328 -9.07 12.78 19.45
CA PRO A 328 -8.51 13.81 20.32
C PRO A 328 -7.03 14.11 20.06
N TYR A 329 -6.28 13.17 19.48
CA TYR A 329 -4.82 13.26 19.36
C TYR A 329 -4.32 13.10 17.92
N ALA A 330 -5.03 13.68 16.94
CA ALA A 330 -4.60 13.77 15.54
C ALA A 330 -3.13 14.21 15.34
N GLY A 331 -2.60 15.03 16.26
CA GLY A 331 -1.19 15.45 16.26
C GLY A 331 -0.20 14.31 16.48
N ILE A 332 -0.54 13.29 17.27
CA ILE A 332 0.32 12.11 17.51
C ILE A 332 0.50 11.34 16.21
N VAL A 333 -0.60 11.06 15.50
CA VAL A 333 -0.59 10.35 14.21
C VAL A 333 0.33 11.05 13.21
N ALA A 334 0.17 12.37 13.06
CA ALA A 334 1.00 13.16 12.16
C ALA A 334 2.48 13.19 12.57
N ASN A 335 2.78 13.21 13.86
CA ASN A 335 4.16 13.24 14.35
C ASN A 335 4.91 11.93 14.06
N VAL A 336 4.25 10.77 14.10
CA VAL A 336 4.87 9.49 13.72
C VAL A 336 5.36 9.56 12.27
N VAL A 337 4.49 9.94 11.33
CA VAL A 337 4.85 10.03 9.89
C VAL A 337 5.95 11.07 9.66
N ARG A 338 5.85 12.26 10.26
CA ARG A 338 6.90 13.29 10.15
C ARG A 338 8.24 12.86 10.74
N THR A 339 8.22 12.02 11.77
CA THR A 339 9.46 11.51 12.38
C THR A 339 10.08 10.49 11.46
N ALA A 340 9.28 9.59 10.87
CA ALA A 340 9.74 8.65 9.85
C ALA A 340 10.33 9.37 8.61
N ASP A 341 9.76 10.50 8.18
CA ASP A 341 10.26 11.29 7.06
C ASP A 341 11.60 12.02 7.37
N LYS A 342 11.94 12.21 8.64
CA LYS A 342 13.23 12.80 9.08
C LYS A 342 14.35 11.80 9.18
N LEU A 343 14.04 10.50 9.13
CA LEU A 343 15.05 9.45 9.17
C LEU A 343 15.74 9.36 7.80
N ASP A 344 17.06 9.29 7.83
CA ASP A 344 17.85 9.19 6.60
C ASP A 344 17.60 7.87 5.88
N ARG A 345 17.51 7.93 4.55
CA ARG A 345 17.56 6.74 3.71
C ARG A 345 19.01 6.27 3.63
N ALA A 346 19.29 5.15 4.27
CA ALA A 346 20.63 4.58 4.22
C ALA A 346 21.00 4.20 2.77
N ALA A 347 22.10 4.76 2.30
CA ALA A 347 22.75 4.32 1.07
C ALA A 347 23.44 2.98 1.34
N GLY A 348 23.13 1.97 0.54
CA GLY A 348 23.76 0.65 0.66
C GLY A 348 23.86 -0.07 -0.67
N GLY A 349 24.83 -0.97 -0.77
CA GLY A 349 25.08 -1.76 -1.97
C GLY A 349 24.22 -3.03 -2.07
N ALA A 350 23.70 -3.50 -0.94
CA ALA A 350 22.93 -4.73 -0.80
C ALA A 350 21.47 -4.44 -0.41
N PHE A 351 20.54 -5.21 -0.98
CA PHE A 351 19.10 -5.03 -0.81
C PHE A 351 18.44 -6.35 -0.43
N CYS A 352 17.45 -6.27 0.45
CA CYS A 352 16.64 -7.38 0.87
C CYS A 352 15.87 -7.93 -0.33
N ARG A 353 16.05 -9.22 -0.61
CA ARG A 353 15.47 -9.88 -1.78
C ARG A 353 13.97 -10.16 -1.68
N LEU A 354 13.34 -9.81 -0.55
CA LEU A 354 11.89 -9.88 -0.35
C LEU A 354 11.24 -8.50 -0.29
N CYS A 355 11.70 -7.58 0.56
CA CYS A 355 11.07 -6.26 0.69
C CYS A 355 11.68 -5.17 -0.19
N GLY A 356 12.81 -5.44 -0.86
CA GLY A 356 13.51 -4.51 -1.75
C GLY A 356 14.27 -3.38 -1.05
N MET A 357 14.32 -3.37 0.28
CA MET A 357 14.94 -2.30 1.07
C MET A 357 16.42 -2.56 1.33
N THR A 358 17.19 -1.51 1.55
CA THR A 358 18.62 -1.59 1.89
C THR A 358 18.83 -2.48 3.11
N LEU A 359 19.83 -3.37 3.04
CA LEU A 359 20.26 -4.19 4.18
C LEU A 359 21.16 -3.38 5.12
N ASP A 360 20.98 -3.58 6.42
CA ASP A 360 21.92 -3.10 7.44
C ASP A 360 22.67 -4.33 7.94
N GLU A 361 23.73 -4.77 7.25
CA GLU A 361 24.44 -6.00 7.61
C GLU A 361 24.91 -5.99 9.08
N SER A 362 25.32 -4.81 9.58
CA SER A 362 25.78 -4.64 10.95
C SER A 362 24.63 -4.68 11.98
N GLY A 363 23.52 -3.99 11.70
CA GLY A 363 22.35 -3.99 12.55
C GLY A 363 21.58 -5.30 12.49
N ASP A 364 21.40 -5.88 11.31
CA ASP A 364 20.70 -7.14 11.08
C ASP A 364 21.36 -8.31 11.85
N ASP A 365 22.69 -8.28 11.99
CA ASP A 365 23.45 -9.25 12.79
C ASP A 365 23.39 -8.93 14.29
N ARG A 366 23.52 -7.66 14.67
CA ARG A 366 23.40 -7.24 16.09
C ARG A 366 22.02 -7.55 16.67
N TRP A 367 20.95 -7.23 15.94
CA TRP A 367 19.58 -7.55 16.35
C TRP A 367 19.30 -9.05 16.36
N ALA A 368 19.99 -9.84 15.52
CA ALA A 368 19.91 -11.29 15.57
C ALA A 368 20.62 -11.89 16.79
N GLY A 369 21.75 -11.32 17.21
CA GLY A 369 22.52 -11.75 18.39
C GLY A 369 21.91 -11.31 19.72
N ASP A 370 21.45 -10.06 19.83
CA ASP A 370 20.92 -9.49 21.10
C ASP A 370 19.52 -10.04 21.47
N LEU A 371 18.76 -10.57 20.50
CA LEU A 371 17.43 -11.16 20.71
C LEU A 371 17.41 -12.70 20.72
N GLY A 372 18.57 -13.36 20.76
CA GLY A 372 18.69 -14.78 21.12
C GLY A 372 18.23 -15.79 20.08
N ARG A 373 18.76 -15.75 18.85
CA ARG A 373 18.75 -16.95 17.99
C ARG A 373 20.06 -17.71 18.12
N ASP A 374 19.97 -18.90 18.72
CA ASP A 374 21.05 -19.88 18.77
C ASP A 374 21.58 -20.17 17.36
N SER A 375 22.89 -20.08 17.27
CA SER A 375 23.76 -20.36 16.14
C SER A 375 23.74 -21.86 15.75
N GLY A 376 22.59 -22.35 15.22
CA GLY A 376 22.43 -23.76 14.84
C GLY A 376 21.55 -24.06 13.62
N ASP A 377 20.66 -23.16 13.19
CA ASP A 377 19.76 -23.44 12.06
C ASP A 377 20.42 -23.19 10.70
N SER A 378 20.74 -24.27 9.98
CA SER A 378 21.33 -24.23 8.63
C SER A 378 20.46 -23.46 7.61
N ALA A 379 19.14 -23.39 7.82
CA ALA A 379 18.22 -22.61 6.99
C ALA A 379 18.38 -21.09 7.22
N ALA A 380 18.64 -20.65 8.45
CA ALA A 380 18.85 -19.24 8.78
C ALA A 380 20.18 -18.71 8.22
N ALA A 381 21.20 -19.57 8.11
CA ALA A 381 22.48 -19.24 7.51
C ALA A 381 22.36 -18.93 6.00
N ASN A 382 21.52 -19.68 5.26
CA ASN A 382 21.31 -19.47 3.81
C ASN A 382 20.54 -18.17 3.48
N LEU A 383 19.79 -17.63 4.44
CA LEU A 383 19.05 -16.36 4.30
C LEU A 383 19.86 -15.15 4.77
N LYS A 384 20.99 -15.38 5.46
CA LYS A 384 21.90 -14.33 5.93
C LYS A 384 22.48 -13.57 4.73
N GLY A 385 22.42 -12.24 4.76
CA GLY A 385 22.86 -11.38 3.65
C GLY A 385 21.91 -11.34 2.44
N LYS A 386 20.81 -12.12 2.44
CA LYS A 386 19.77 -12.06 1.41
C LYS A 386 18.51 -11.35 1.90
N LEU A 387 18.12 -11.57 3.15
CA LEU A 387 16.94 -10.96 3.77
C LEU A 387 17.35 -10.03 4.91
N CYS A 388 16.65 -8.90 5.04
CA CYS A 388 16.76 -8.08 6.25
C CYS A 388 16.20 -8.84 7.46
N TYR A 389 16.56 -8.41 8.66
CA TYR A 389 16.16 -9.07 9.91
C TYR A 389 14.65 -9.33 9.98
N GLY A 390 13.82 -8.32 9.65
CA GLY A 390 12.37 -8.50 9.70
C GLY A 390 11.80 -9.44 8.64
N CYS A 391 12.33 -9.43 7.41
CA CYS A 391 11.89 -10.40 6.39
C CYS A 391 12.31 -11.83 6.77
N ARG A 392 13.49 -12.01 7.36
CA ARG A 392 13.92 -13.30 7.88
C ARG A 392 12.97 -13.80 8.97
N ARG A 393 12.54 -12.95 9.91
CA ARG A 393 11.50 -13.31 10.90
C ARG A 393 10.15 -13.66 10.27
N SER A 394 9.69 -12.87 9.30
CA SER A 394 8.44 -13.18 8.60
C SER A 394 8.51 -14.55 7.91
N VAL A 395 9.67 -14.98 7.41
CA VAL A 395 9.81 -16.28 6.72
C VAL A 395 10.08 -17.44 7.69
N SER A 396 10.92 -17.25 8.70
CA SER A 396 11.43 -18.34 9.55
C SER A 396 10.98 -18.31 11.01
N GLY A 397 10.21 -17.30 11.44
CA GLY A 397 9.66 -17.15 12.80
C GLY A 397 10.42 -16.18 13.67
#